data_AF-A0A7V6WL24-F1
#
_entry.id   AF-A0A7V6WL24-F1
#
_cell.length_a   1.000
_cell.length_b   1.000
_cell.length_c   1.000
_cell.angle_alpha   90.00
_cell.angle_beta   90.00
_cell.angle_gamma   90.00
#
_symmetry.space_group_name_H-M   'P 1'
#
loop_
_entity.id
_entity.type
_entity.pdbx_description
1 polymer ?
#
loop_
_entity_poly.entity_id
_entity_poly.type
_entity_poly.pdbx_seq_one_letter_code
_entity_poly.pdbx_strand_id
1 'polypeptide(L)'
;MRDYLFALAMGDFDRALELIKESNPLPSICGTICAHHCEDECRRHDVDQPPSARALKRFAVENSAVKVPPSGVEPGSAGKVAVIGGGPSGLTAAYDLVRQGCAVTVFDREPYMGGAVRHYIPFYRLPDGVIDQDIDEIAEQGVEYKTGMELGRNLSVEQLQKEGYQAVLIALGLPVSHGLKIPGVEGDGILYALDFLKRVKRDNFSFEDSPTVIVVGGGNVAMDVCRSAVRSGAAKVKVVCLECSEEMPAFPWEIEEAAEEGVEFNNSWGPHAIIR
;
A
#
# COMPACT_ATOMS: atom_id res chain seq x y z
N MET A 1 -5.72 16.44 13.15
CA MET A 1 -4.37 16.05 13.63
C MET A 1 -4.10 16.53 15.06
N ARG A 2 -4.15 17.84 15.32
CA ARG A 2 -3.93 18.39 16.67
C ARG A 2 -4.80 17.73 17.74
N ASP A 3 -6.07 17.46 17.42
CA ASP A 3 -7.02 16.95 18.40
C ASP A 3 -6.69 15.51 18.85
N TYR A 4 -6.34 14.61 17.90
CA TYR A 4 -5.96 13.24 18.28
C TYR A 4 -4.62 13.22 19.04
N LEU A 5 -3.67 14.10 18.68
CA LEU A 5 -2.41 14.23 19.40
C LEU A 5 -2.62 14.73 20.84
N PHE A 6 -3.56 15.67 21.02
CA PHE A 6 -3.93 16.14 22.34
C PHE A 6 -4.62 15.05 23.17
N ALA A 7 -5.54 14.29 22.58
CA ALA A 7 -6.18 13.14 23.23
C ALA A 7 -5.14 12.10 23.70
N LEU A 8 -4.16 11.76 22.84
CA LEU A 8 -3.03 10.90 23.22
C LEU A 8 -2.23 11.45 24.40
N ALA A 9 -1.92 12.74 24.40
CA ALA A 9 -1.19 13.38 25.50
C ALA A 9 -1.96 13.37 26.84
N MET A 10 -3.29 13.35 26.77
CA MET A 10 -4.17 13.23 27.93
C MET A 10 -4.42 11.78 28.39
N GLY A 11 -3.88 10.79 27.67
CA GLY A 11 -4.08 9.37 27.96
C GLY A 11 -5.42 8.81 27.46
N ASP A 12 -6.12 9.56 26.59
CA ASP A 12 -7.40 9.15 26.02
C ASP A 12 -7.19 8.56 24.61
N PHE A 13 -6.79 7.29 24.59
CA PHE A 13 -6.44 6.57 23.36
C PHE A 13 -7.66 6.26 22.49
N ASP A 14 -8.79 6.00 23.15
CA ASP A 14 -10.07 5.77 22.51
C ASP A 14 -10.54 7.00 21.74
N ARG A 15 -10.53 8.18 22.39
CA ARG A 15 -10.87 9.41 21.69
C ARG A 15 -9.88 9.74 20.57
N ALA A 16 -8.60 9.45 20.76
CA ALA A 16 -7.60 9.64 19.71
C ALA A 16 -7.91 8.78 18.47
N LEU A 17 -8.25 7.50 18.66
CA LEU A 17 -8.57 6.60 17.56
C LEU A 17 -9.87 7.02 16.85
N GLU A 18 -10.90 7.42 17.58
CA GLU A 18 -12.14 7.98 17.00
C GLU A 18 -11.83 9.16 16.06
N LEU A 19 -11.07 10.14 16.54
CA LEU A 19 -10.67 11.33 15.77
C LEU A 19 -9.85 10.98 14.52
N ILE A 20 -9.04 9.92 14.57
CA ILE A 20 -8.31 9.45 13.39
C ILE A 20 -9.31 8.87 12.38
N LYS A 21 -10.20 7.99 12.84
CA LYS A 21 -11.17 7.26 12.00
C LYS A 21 -12.27 8.14 11.41
N GLU A 22 -12.51 9.34 11.95
CA GLU A 22 -13.39 10.35 11.35
C GLU A 22 -12.99 10.71 9.91
N SER A 23 -11.70 10.63 9.58
CA SER A 23 -11.16 11.03 8.26
C SER A 23 -10.38 9.95 7.53
N ASN A 24 -10.06 8.84 8.20
CA ASN A 24 -9.21 7.79 7.66
C ASN A 24 -9.71 6.41 8.11
N PRO A 25 -10.35 5.63 7.23
CA PRO A 25 -10.79 4.27 7.55
C PRO A 25 -9.65 3.24 7.52
N LEU A 26 -8.42 3.64 7.19
CA LEU A 26 -7.25 2.76 7.13
C LEU A 26 -6.15 3.20 8.15
N PRO A 27 -6.48 3.39 9.43
CA PRO A 27 -5.53 3.92 10.41
C PRO A 27 -4.39 2.97 10.73
N SER A 28 -4.61 1.65 10.69
CA SER A 28 -3.58 0.64 11.01
C SER A 28 -2.52 0.61 9.91
N ILE A 29 -2.94 0.61 8.64
CA ILE A 29 -2.06 0.71 7.48
C ILE A 29 -1.29 2.04 7.49
N CYS A 30 -1.99 3.17 7.65
CA CYS A 30 -1.33 4.49 7.67
C CYS A 30 -0.43 4.69 8.90
N GLY A 31 -0.74 4.09 10.05
CA GLY A 31 0.11 4.10 11.24
C GLY A 31 1.41 3.31 11.01
N THR A 32 1.43 2.41 10.03
CA THR A 32 2.58 1.53 9.79
C THR A 32 3.46 2.05 8.66
N ILE A 33 2.89 2.41 7.51
CA ILE A 33 3.66 2.70 6.28
C ILE A 33 3.58 4.13 5.75
N CYS A 34 2.79 5.01 6.36
CA CYS A 34 2.62 6.37 5.83
C CYS A 34 3.97 7.08 5.70
N ALA A 35 4.12 7.84 4.61
CA ALA A 35 5.26 8.71 4.36
C ALA A 35 5.25 9.99 5.22
N HIS A 36 4.26 10.12 6.13
CA HIS A 36 4.18 11.17 7.14
C HIS A 36 4.37 12.61 6.62
N HIS A 37 3.89 12.91 5.40
CA HIS A 37 3.94 14.25 4.79
C HIS A 37 3.37 15.38 5.66
N CYS A 38 2.56 15.05 6.66
CA CYS A 38 2.10 16.01 7.66
C CYS A 38 3.21 16.56 8.57
N GLU A 39 4.36 15.88 8.64
CA GLU A 39 5.54 16.25 9.43
C GLU A 39 6.44 17.23 8.65
N ASP A 40 6.42 17.19 7.31
CA ASP A 40 7.25 18.02 6.42
C ASP A 40 7.08 19.52 6.72
N GLU A 41 5.83 19.99 6.79
CA GLU A 41 5.47 21.41 7.02
C GLU A 41 5.08 21.68 8.48
N CYS A 42 5.52 20.84 9.42
CA CYS A 42 5.15 21.00 10.82
C CYS A 42 5.82 22.24 11.43
N ARG A 43 5.04 23.15 12.00
CA ARG A 43 5.56 24.34 12.72
C ARG A 43 6.55 24.00 13.85
N ARG A 44 6.57 22.75 14.35
CA ARG A 44 7.51 22.35 15.41
C ARG A 44 8.98 22.39 14.95
N HIS A 45 9.25 22.36 13.65
CA HIS A 45 10.59 22.62 13.07
C HIS A 45 11.17 23.98 13.50
N ASP A 46 10.34 24.98 13.82
CA ASP A 46 10.79 26.27 14.35
C ASP A 46 11.40 26.19 15.76
N VAL A 47 11.28 25.04 16.43
CA VAL A 47 11.73 24.82 17.82
C VAL A 47 12.68 23.63 17.92
N ASP A 48 12.25 22.45 17.45
CA ASP A 48 13.06 21.24 17.40
C ASP A 48 12.65 20.33 16.23
N GLN A 49 11.88 19.27 16.46
CA GLN A 49 11.50 18.26 15.46
C GLN A 49 10.00 17.94 15.55
N PRO A 50 9.35 17.57 14.43
CA PRO A 50 7.94 17.20 14.41
C PRO A 50 7.64 16.01 15.33
N PRO A 51 6.42 15.94 15.89
CA PRO A 51 5.99 14.72 16.56
C PRO A 51 5.93 13.58 15.53
N SER A 52 6.33 12.38 15.94
CA SER A 52 6.25 11.17 15.10
C SER A 52 4.79 10.76 14.86
N ALA A 53 4.09 11.48 13.98
CA ALA A 53 2.66 11.39 13.74
C ALA A 53 2.27 10.00 13.24
N ARG A 54 3.10 9.36 12.41
CA ARG A 54 2.90 7.95 12.01
C ARG A 54 2.92 7.01 13.22
N ALA A 55 3.96 7.10 14.05
CA ALA A 55 4.12 6.24 15.23
C ALA A 55 3.03 6.49 16.28
N LEU A 56 2.63 7.75 16.49
CA LEU A 56 1.55 8.11 17.40
C LEU A 56 0.18 7.63 16.91
N LYS A 57 -0.06 7.65 15.59
CA LYS A 57 -1.25 7.03 14.99
C LYS A 57 -1.28 5.53 15.21
N ARG A 58 -0.15 4.84 15.00
CA ARG A 58 -0.01 3.41 15.30
C ARG A 58 -0.24 3.13 16.79
N PHE A 59 0.34 3.94 17.67
CA PHE A 59 0.14 3.82 19.11
C PHE A 59 -1.34 3.94 19.50
N ALA A 60 -2.07 4.89 18.90
CA ALA A 60 -3.52 5.02 19.13
C ALA A 60 -4.29 3.75 18.70
N VAL A 61 -3.95 3.18 17.54
CA VAL A 61 -4.55 1.94 17.03
C VAL A 61 -4.26 0.75 17.95
N GLU A 62 -3.02 0.62 18.44
CA GLU A 62 -2.58 -0.52 19.26
C GLU A 62 -3.08 -0.46 20.72
N ASN A 63 -3.45 0.73 21.22
CA ASN A 63 -3.82 0.94 22.63
C ASN A 63 -5.29 1.32 22.84
N SER A 64 -6.08 1.41 21.77
CA SER A 64 -7.53 1.64 21.86
C SER A 64 -8.31 0.35 21.65
N ALA A 65 -9.44 0.22 22.32
CA ALA A 65 -10.39 -0.87 22.10
C ALA A 65 -11.59 -0.43 21.24
N VAL A 66 -11.62 0.83 20.79
CA VAL A 66 -12.77 1.40 20.09
C VAL A 66 -12.83 0.92 18.63
N LYS A 67 -14.00 0.38 18.31
CA LYS A 67 -14.46 0.15 16.96
C LYS A 67 -15.48 1.21 16.58
N VAL A 68 -15.46 1.67 15.33
CA VAL A 68 -16.48 2.58 14.85
C VAL A 68 -17.77 1.81 14.64
N PRO A 69 -18.87 2.13 15.35
CA PRO A 69 -20.13 1.46 15.12
C PRO A 69 -20.63 1.75 13.69
N PRO A 70 -21.39 0.82 13.09
CA PRO A 70 -22.12 1.09 11.85
C PRO A 70 -22.94 2.37 11.97
N SER A 71 -23.10 3.11 10.86
CA SER A 71 -23.77 4.43 10.88
C SER A 71 -25.24 4.38 11.30
N GLY A 72 -25.83 3.20 11.43
CA GLY A 72 -27.25 3.01 11.71
C GLY A 72 -28.17 3.35 10.53
N VAL A 73 -27.61 3.74 9.39
CA VAL A 73 -28.35 3.96 8.14
C VAL A 73 -28.71 2.62 7.53
N GLU A 74 -29.96 2.44 7.10
CA GLU A 74 -30.39 1.20 6.48
C GLU A 74 -29.61 0.94 5.17
N PRO A 75 -28.93 -0.23 5.06
CA PRO A 75 -28.21 -0.58 3.83
C PRO A 75 -29.14 -0.62 2.61
N GLY A 76 -28.71 0.01 1.52
CA GLY A 76 -29.45 0.07 0.26
C GLY A 76 -30.49 1.20 0.18
N SER A 77 -30.73 1.95 1.25
CA SER A 77 -31.61 3.13 1.24
C SER A 77 -31.18 4.21 0.24
N ALA A 78 -29.89 4.27 -0.11
CA ALA A 78 -29.31 5.16 -1.11
C ALA A 78 -28.89 4.43 -2.41
N GLY A 79 -29.39 3.22 -2.65
CA GLY A 79 -29.10 2.44 -3.86
C GLY A 79 -27.91 1.48 -3.73
N LYS A 80 -27.61 0.78 -4.83
CA LYS A 80 -26.60 -0.30 -4.87
C LYS A 80 -25.40 0.13 -5.69
N VAL A 81 -24.18 0.01 -5.13
CA VAL A 81 -22.93 0.49 -5.74
C VAL A 81 -21.90 -0.64 -5.84
N ALA A 82 -21.29 -0.77 -7.01
CA ALA A 82 -20.16 -1.68 -7.23
C ALA A 82 -18.86 -0.86 -7.17
N VAL A 83 -17.91 -1.32 -6.37
CA VAL A 83 -16.54 -0.77 -6.35
C VAL A 83 -15.61 -1.81 -6.96
N ILE A 84 -14.88 -1.45 -8.00
CA ILE A 84 -13.97 -2.36 -8.70
C ILE A 84 -12.53 -2.02 -8.31
N GLY A 85 -11.92 -2.87 -7.50
CA GLY A 85 -10.60 -2.69 -6.91
C GLY A 85 -10.70 -2.58 -5.38
N GLY A 86 -10.18 -3.57 -4.67
CA GLY A 86 -10.12 -3.65 -3.22
C GLY A 86 -8.89 -3.00 -2.61
N GLY A 87 -8.25 -2.05 -3.31
CA GLY A 87 -7.15 -1.25 -2.76
C GLY A 87 -7.62 -0.12 -1.84
N PRO A 88 -6.70 0.68 -1.28
CA PRO A 88 -7.03 1.77 -0.34
C PRO A 88 -8.12 2.71 -0.84
N SER A 89 -8.06 3.14 -2.12
CA SER A 89 -9.07 4.02 -2.71
C SER A 89 -10.47 3.40 -2.74
N GLY A 90 -10.58 2.14 -3.18
CA GLY A 90 -11.86 1.44 -3.23
C GLY A 90 -12.44 1.13 -1.84
N LEU A 91 -11.58 0.74 -0.89
CA LEU A 91 -11.96 0.48 0.49
C LEU A 91 -12.48 1.74 1.19
N THR A 92 -11.78 2.88 1.04
CA THR A 92 -12.25 4.17 1.59
C THR A 92 -13.57 4.59 0.96
N ALA A 93 -13.70 4.50 -0.37
CA ALA A 93 -14.96 4.83 -1.02
C ALA A 93 -16.10 3.92 -0.55
N ALA A 94 -15.85 2.62 -0.38
CA ALA A 94 -16.85 1.68 0.11
C ALA A 94 -17.29 2.00 1.54
N TYR A 95 -16.35 2.34 2.42
CA TYR A 95 -16.62 2.77 3.78
C TYR A 95 -17.50 4.03 3.82
N ASP A 96 -17.19 5.04 3.01
CA ASP A 96 -17.98 6.28 2.97
C ASP A 96 -19.39 6.05 2.40
N LEU A 97 -19.50 5.26 1.33
CA LEU A 97 -20.76 4.98 0.66
C LEU A 97 -21.71 4.13 1.52
N VAL A 98 -21.20 3.10 2.20
CA VAL A 98 -22.05 2.26 3.07
C VAL A 98 -22.62 3.09 4.22
N ARG A 99 -21.83 4.02 4.76
CA ARG A 99 -22.27 4.93 5.83
C ARG A 99 -23.31 5.94 5.37
N GLN A 100 -23.37 6.22 4.07
CA GLN A 100 -24.42 7.03 3.42
C GLN A 100 -25.67 6.21 3.04
N GLY A 101 -25.71 4.92 3.37
CA GLY A 101 -26.87 4.05 3.11
C GLY A 101 -26.82 3.31 1.78
N CYS A 102 -25.70 3.32 1.05
CA CYS A 102 -25.56 2.48 -0.14
C CYS A 102 -25.34 1.01 0.24
N ALA A 103 -25.93 0.09 -0.51
CA ALA A 103 -25.51 -1.32 -0.49
C ALA A 103 -24.26 -1.46 -1.37
N VAL A 104 -23.10 -1.68 -0.75
CA VAL A 104 -21.80 -1.66 -1.45
C VAL A 104 -21.21 -3.06 -1.55
N THR A 105 -20.78 -3.42 -2.76
CA THR A 105 -19.97 -4.61 -3.00
C THR A 105 -18.65 -4.22 -3.65
N VAL A 106 -17.53 -4.62 -3.05
CA VAL A 106 -16.19 -4.43 -3.58
C VAL A 106 -15.76 -5.71 -4.31
N PHE A 107 -15.35 -5.54 -5.56
CA PHE A 107 -14.86 -6.60 -6.43
C PHE A 107 -13.35 -6.46 -6.58
N ASP A 108 -12.59 -7.53 -6.42
CA ASP A 108 -11.16 -7.54 -6.69
C ASP A 108 -10.76 -8.81 -7.46
N ARG A 109 -9.77 -8.70 -8.34
CA ARG A 109 -9.23 -9.83 -9.11
C ARG A 109 -8.39 -10.76 -8.22
N GLU A 110 -7.78 -10.21 -7.18
CA GLU A 110 -6.89 -10.92 -6.28
C GLU A 110 -7.70 -11.70 -5.23
N PRO A 111 -7.14 -12.77 -4.64
CA PRO A 111 -7.80 -13.54 -3.59
C PRO A 111 -7.94 -12.80 -2.25
N TYR A 112 -7.26 -11.65 -2.09
CA TYR A 112 -7.27 -10.86 -0.86
C TYR A 112 -7.43 -9.37 -1.18
N MET A 113 -8.27 -8.70 -0.39
CA MET A 113 -8.43 -7.24 -0.42
C MET A 113 -7.18 -6.53 0.10
N GLY A 114 -7.05 -5.23 -0.16
CA GLY A 114 -5.92 -4.38 0.23
C GLY A 114 -5.04 -3.94 -0.95
N GLY A 115 -5.27 -4.43 -2.17
CA GLY A 115 -4.58 -3.95 -3.37
C GLY A 115 -3.05 -3.89 -3.23
N ALA A 116 -2.44 -2.79 -3.71
CA ALA A 116 -0.99 -2.63 -3.73
C ALA A 116 -0.32 -2.79 -2.35
N VAL A 117 -0.94 -2.29 -1.29
CA VAL A 117 -0.35 -2.37 0.07
C VAL A 117 -0.31 -3.81 0.57
N ARG A 118 -1.25 -4.66 0.16
CA ARG A 118 -1.22 -6.09 0.49
C ARG A 118 -0.29 -6.88 -0.42
N HIS A 119 -0.27 -6.58 -1.71
CA HIS A 119 0.35 -7.47 -2.71
C HIS A 119 1.82 -7.15 -3.00
N TYR A 120 2.27 -5.90 -2.81
CA TYR A 120 3.61 -5.48 -3.22
C TYR A 120 4.48 -4.99 -2.06
N ILE A 121 3.90 -4.40 -1.02
CA ILE A 121 4.70 -3.94 0.13
C ILE A 121 5.19 -5.14 0.94
N PRO A 122 6.51 -5.28 1.19
CA PRO A 122 7.08 -6.43 1.90
C PRO A 122 6.54 -6.60 3.34
N PHE A 123 6.50 -7.85 3.83
CA PHE A 123 6.00 -8.17 5.18
C PHE A 123 6.73 -7.45 6.32
N TYR A 124 8.04 -7.22 6.17
CA TYR A 124 8.83 -6.53 7.19
C TYR A 124 8.45 -5.04 7.33
N ARG A 125 7.77 -4.47 6.33
CA ARG A 125 7.20 -3.13 6.38
C ARG A 125 5.74 -3.13 6.78
N LEU A 126 4.94 -4.04 6.19
CA LEU A 126 3.49 -4.10 6.40
C LEU A 126 3.01 -5.55 6.47
N PRO A 127 2.84 -6.09 7.70
CA PRO A 127 2.26 -7.40 7.93
C PRO A 127 0.79 -7.45 7.50
N ASP A 128 0.34 -8.60 7.01
CA ASP A 128 -1.05 -8.77 6.56
C ASP A 128 -2.07 -8.54 7.68
N GLY A 129 -1.77 -8.95 8.92
CA GLY A 129 -2.68 -8.74 10.06
C GLY A 129 -2.99 -7.27 10.35
N VAL A 130 -2.05 -6.36 10.04
CA VAL A 130 -2.29 -4.90 10.14
C VAL A 130 -3.28 -4.44 9.07
N ILE A 131 -3.21 -5.04 7.88
CA ILE A 131 -4.13 -4.75 6.78
C ILE A 131 -5.51 -5.36 7.05
N ASP A 132 -5.54 -6.60 7.55
CA ASP A 132 -6.77 -7.31 7.92
C ASP A 132 -7.57 -6.50 8.96
N GLN A 133 -6.91 -5.91 9.97
CA GLN A 133 -7.57 -5.08 10.99
C GLN A 133 -8.44 -3.96 10.40
N ASP A 134 -7.90 -3.20 9.44
CA ASP A 134 -8.65 -2.10 8.80
C ASP A 134 -9.74 -2.63 7.86
N ILE A 135 -9.46 -3.71 7.12
CA ILE A 135 -10.40 -4.30 6.16
C ILE A 135 -11.60 -4.94 6.87
N ASP A 136 -11.35 -5.67 7.95
CA ASP A 136 -12.39 -6.32 8.73
C ASP A 136 -13.32 -5.29 9.37
N GLU A 137 -12.79 -4.17 9.86
CA GLU A 137 -13.62 -3.08 10.39
C GLU A 137 -14.48 -2.41 9.32
N ILE A 138 -14.00 -2.31 8.08
CA ILE A 138 -14.82 -1.84 6.95
C ILE A 138 -15.92 -2.86 6.60
N ALA A 139 -15.61 -4.17 6.63
CA ALA A 139 -16.61 -5.21 6.43
C ALA A 139 -17.69 -5.18 7.51
N GLU A 140 -17.32 -4.91 8.77
CA GLU A 140 -18.25 -4.74 9.90
C GLU A 140 -19.24 -3.58 9.69
N GLN A 141 -18.96 -2.62 8.78
CA GLN A 141 -19.91 -1.58 8.38
C GLN A 141 -21.00 -2.08 7.40
N GLY A 142 -20.91 -3.33 6.93
CA GLY A 142 -21.84 -3.92 5.97
C GLY A 142 -21.36 -3.90 4.52
N VAL A 143 -20.06 -3.69 4.28
CA VAL A 143 -19.48 -3.80 2.92
C VAL A 143 -19.28 -5.28 2.55
N GLU A 144 -19.76 -5.67 1.37
CA GLU A 144 -19.54 -7.03 0.85
C GLU A 144 -18.29 -7.11 -0.02
N TYR A 145 -17.55 -8.22 0.08
CA TYR A 145 -16.34 -8.46 -0.70
C TYR A 145 -16.51 -9.65 -1.66
N LYS A 146 -16.11 -9.46 -2.92
CA LYS A 146 -16.07 -10.50 -3.96
C LYS A 146 -14.71 -10.55 -4.63
N THR A 147 -13.90 -11.53 -4.26
CA THR A 147 -12.55 -11.76 -4.78
C THR A 147 -12.56 -12.63 -6.04
N GLY A 148 -11.47 -12.67 -6.79
CA GLY A 148 -11.36 -13.44 -8.04
C GLY A 148 -12.18 -12.88 -9.21
N MET A 149 -12.63 -11.62 -9.11
CA MET A 149 -13.47 -10.95 -10.09
C MET A 149 -12.68 -9.85 -10.80
N GLU A 150 -12.34 -10.07 -12.07
CA GLU A 150 -11.54 -9.17 -12.90
C GLU A 150 -12.41 -8.51 -13.99
N LEU A 151 -12.46 -7.18 -13.96
CA LEU A 151 -13.15 -6.38 -14.95
C LEU A 151 -12.57 -6.63 -16.34
N GLY A 152 -13.43 -6.96 -17.30
CA GLY A 152 -13.06 -7.29 -18.68
C GLY A 152 -12.71 -8.76 -18.91
N ARG A 153 -12.63 -9.60 -17.87
CA ARG A 153 -12.47 -11.06 -18.01
C ARG A 153 -13.72 -11.83 -17.59
N ASN A 154 -14.07 -11.77 -16.31
CA ASN A 154 -15.20 -12.49 -15.71
C ASN A 154 -16.14 -11.56 -14.93
N LEU A 155 -15.94 -10.25 -15.06
CA LEU A 155 -16.82 -9.19 -14.58
C LEU A 155 -16.98 -8.14 -15.69
N SER A 156 -18.19 -7.63 -15.92
CA SER A 156 -18.45 -6.54 -16.88
C SER A 156 -19.38 -5.48 -16.28
N VAL A 157 -19.27 -4.24 -16.76
CA VAL A 157 -20.14 -3.15 -16.32
C VAL A 157 -21.60 -3.42 -16.69
N GLU A 158 -21.84 -4.00 -17.86
CA GLU A 158 -23.18 -4.38 -18.33
C GLU A 158 -23.81 -5.46 -17.45
N GLN A 159 -23.02 -6.42 -16.97
CA GLN A 159 -23.49 -7.41 -16.01
C GLN A 159 -23.89 -6.74 -14.69
N LEU A 160 -23.04 -5.85 -14.16
CA LEU A 160 -23.34 -5.11 -12.92
C LEU A 160 -24.62 -4.27 -13.07
N GLN A 161 -24.81 -3.58 -14.19
CA GLN A 161 -26.04 -2.84 -14.46
C GLN A 161 -27.28 -3.77 -14.46
N LYS A 162 -27.19 -4.94 -15.08
CA LYS A 162 -28.27 -5.96 -15.07
C LYS A 162 -28.55 -6.51 -13.67
N GLU A 163 -27.55 -6.61 -12.82
CA GLU A 163 -27.66 -7.01 -11.41
C GLU A 163 -28.17 -5.88 -10.48
N GLY A 164 -28.58 -4.75 -11.06
CA GLY A 164 -29.22 -3.64 -10.35
C GLY A 164 -28.25 -2.68 -9.67
N TYR A 165 -26.95 -2.72 -9.98
CA TYR A 165 -26.00 -1.70 -9.54
C TYR A 165 -26.29 -0.38 -10.27
N GLN A 166 -26.48 0.69 -9.50
CA GLN A 166 -26.85 2.02 -10.00
C GLN A 166 -25.62 2.89 -10.28
N ALA A 167 -24.50 2.59 -9.62
CA ALA A 167 -23.22 3.23 -9.86
C ALA A 167 -22.08 2.20 -9.82
N VAL A 168 -21.02 2.49 -10.57
CA VAL A 168 -19.78 1.71 -10.61
C VAL A 168 -18.61 2.64 -10.39
N LEU A 169 -17.80 2.39 -9.37
CA LEU A 169 -16.56 3.08 -9.11
C LEU A 169 -15.39 2.21 -9.55
N ILE A 170 -14.48 2.75 -10.36
CA ILE A 170 -13.29 2.03 -10.84
C ILE A 170 -12.06 2.52 -10.06
N ALA A 171 -11.52 1.65 -9.20
CA ALA A 171 -10.38 1.87 -8.31
C ALA A 171 -9.27 0.81 -8.49
N LEU A 172 -8.96 0.48 -9.75
CA LEU A 172 -8.04 -0.62 -10.11
C LEU A 172 -6.56 -0.35 -9.80
N GLY A 173 -6.19 0.91 -9.60
CA GLY A 173 -4.79 1.32 -9.46
C GLY A 173 -3.96 1.04 -10.73
N LEU A 174 -2.65 0.85 -10.56
CA LEU A 174 -1.69 0.58 -11.64
C LEU A 174 -0.94 -0.74 -11.38
N PRO A 175 -1.55 -1.91 -11.66
CA PRO A 175 -0.99 -3.21 -11.29
C PRO A 175 0.03 -3.77 -12.30
N VAL A 176 0.45 -2.98 -13.30
CA VAL A 176 1.33 -3.42 -14.38
C VAL A 176 2.68 -2.73 -14.25
N SER A 177 3.76 -3.51 -14.25
CA SER A 177 5.12 -2.96 -14.30
C SER A 177 5.47 -2.52 -15.72
N HIS A 178 6.27 -1.45 -15.83
CA HIS A 178 6.80 -1.00 -17.11
C HIS A 178 8.26 -1.41 -17.26
N GLY A 179 8.59 -1.99 -18.40
CA GLY A 179 9.96 -2.31 -18.79
C GLY A 179 10.66 -1.17 -19.50
N LEU A 180 11.99 -1.29 -19.61
CA LEU A 180 12.81 -0.38 -20.39
C LEU A 180 12.75 -0.74 -21.87
N LYS A 181 12.83 0.28 -22.73
CA LYS A 181 12.91 0.10 -24.19
C LYS A 181 14.36 0.00 -24.65
N ILE A 182 15.06 -1.03 -24.19
CA ILE A 182 16.48 -1.28 -24.50
C ILE A 182 16.68 -2.69 -25.05
N PRO A 183 17.75 -2.94 -25.83
CA PRO A 183 18.08 -4.28 -26.31
C PRO A 183 18.26 -5.28 -25.15
N GLY A 184 17.70 -6.49 -25.30
CA GLY A 184 17.86 -7.60 -24.35
C GLY A 184 16.86 -7.65 -23.18
N VAL A 185 15.87 -6.73 -23.11
CA VAL A 185 14.90 -6.66 -22.00
C VAL A 185 13.93 -7.85 -21.90
N GLU A 186 13.79 -8.63 -22.96
CA GLU A 186 12.97 -9.85 -22.99
C GLU A 186 13.78 -11.12 -22.68
N GLY A 187 15.02 -10.96 -22.21
CA GLY A 187 15.91 -12.07 -21.86
C GLY A 187 15.52 -12.78 -20.56
N ASP A 188 16.09 -13.97 -20.36
CA ASP A 188 15.97 -14.72 -19.11
C ASP A 188 16.62 -13.95 -17.95
N GLY A 189 16.07 -14.09 -16.75
CA GLY A 189 16.56 -13.40 -15.55
C GLY A 189 16.02 -11.97 -15.37
N ILE A 190 15.20 -11.46 -16.30
CA ILE A 190 14.51 -10.18 -16.14
C ILE A 190 13.25 -10.37 -15.29
N LEU A 191 13.22 -9.70 -14.15
CA LEU A 191 12.11 -9.71 -13.20
C LEU A 191 11.51 -8.31 -13.10
N TYR A 192 10.19 -8.22 -13.26
CA TYR A 192 9.47 -6.97 -13.09
C TYR A 192 9.17 -6.71 -11.63
N ALA A 193 9.34 -5.46 -11.18
CA ALA A 193 9.29 -5.10 -9.76
C ALA A 193 8.04 -5.59 -9.02
N LEU A 194 6.83 -5.32 -9.56
CA LEU A 194 5.59 -5.70 -8.87
C LEU A 194 5.39 -7.22 -8.84
N ASP A 195 5.73 -7.92 -9.92
CA ASP A 195 5.65 -9.39 -9.97
C ASP A 195 6.65 -10.03 -9.01
N PHE A 196 7.89 -9.54 -9.00
CA PHE A 196 8.93 -9.98 -8.08
C PHE A 196 8.52 -9.79 -6.62
N LEU A 197 8.10 -8.58 -6.24
CA LEU A 197 7.65 -8.29 -4.87
C LEU A 197 6.47 -9.17 -4.44
N LYS A 198 5.53 -9.39 -5.37
CA LYS A 198 4.39 -10.29 -5.11
C LYS A 198 4.86 -11.73 -4.89
N ARG A 199 5.76 -12.25 -5.72
CA ARG A 199 6.34 -13.59 -5.59
C ARG A 199 7.15 -13.77 -4.30
N VAL A 200 7.92 -12.76 -3.90
CA VAL A 200 8.61 -12.74 -2.60
C VAL A 200 7.61 -12.83 -1.47
N LYS A 201 6.51 -12.06 -1.53
CA LYS A 201 5.51 -12.01 -0.46
C LYS A 201 4.58 -13.22 -0.42
N ARG A 202 4.24 -13.83 -1.56
CA ARG A 202 3.18 -14.85 -1.64
C ARG A 202 3.68 -16.24 -1.99
N ASP A 203 4.78 -16.33 -2.72
CA ASP A 203 5.26 -17.57 -3.31
C ASP A 203 6.58 -18.05 -2.69
N ASN A 204 7.02 -17.43 -1.58
CA ASN A 204 8.29 -17.70 -0.92
C ASN A 204 9.49 -17.67 -1.88
N PHE A 205 9.50 -16.69 -2.79
CA PHE A 205 10.56 -16.59 -3.79
C PHE A 205 11.96 -16.46 -3.14
N SER A 206 12.88 -17.30 -3.62
CA SER A 206 14.31 -17.25 -3.32
C SER A 206 15.10 -17.41 -4.61
N PHE A 207 16.25 -16.75 -4.70
CA PHE A 207 17.17 -16.96 -5.81
C PHE A 207 17.93 -18.28 -5.68
N GLU A 208 18.09 -18.99 -6.80
CA GLU A 208 19.00 -20.12 -6.92
C GLU A 208 20.44 -19.61 -7.12
N ASP A 209 21.44 -20.33 -6.58
CA ASP A 209 22.88 -20.05 -6.75
C ASP A 209 23.38 -18.66 -6.29
N SER A 210 22.58 -17.91 -5.52
CA SER A 210 22.95 -16.61 -4.95
C SER A 210 23.52 -15.63 -6.00
N PRO A 211 22.70 -15.14 -6.95
CA PRO A 211 23.17 -14.34 -8.07
C PRO A 211 23.54 -12.92 -7.63
N THR A 212 24.20 -12.20 -8.53
CA THR A 212 24.26 -10.74 -8.48
C THR A 212 23.00 -10.16 -9.14
N VAL A 213 22.26 -9.34 -8.41
CA VAL A 213 21.02 -8.70 -8.88
C VAL A 213 21.29 -7.22 -9.15
N ILE A 214 20.84 -6.74 -10.31
CA ILE A 214 20.82 -5.32 -10.66
C ILE A 214 19.36 -4.85 -10.65
N VAL A 215 19.06 -3.90 -9.76
CA VAL A 215 17.77 -3.23 -9.66
C VAL A 215 17.86 -1.91 -10.42
N VAL A 216 16.88 -1.64 -11.29
CA VAL A 216 16.84 -0.39 -12.07
C VAL A 216 15.70 0.50 -11.57
N GLY A 217 16.05 1.69 -11.07
CA GLY A 217 15.12 2.70 -10.56
C GLY A 217 15.58 3.29 -9.23
N GLY A 218 15.18 4.54 -8.95
CA GLY A 218 15.57 5.28 -7.73
C GLY A 218 14.45 5.53 -6.71
N GLY A 219 13.22 5.05 -6.96
CA GLY A 219 12.06 5.30 -6.08
C GLY A 219 11.86 4.24 -4.99
N ASN A 220 10.85 4.44 -4.12
CA ASN A 220 10.53 3.53 -3.00
C ASN A 220 10.36 2.06 -3.42
N VAL A 221 9.73 1.82 -4.57
CA VAL A 221 9.59 0.45 -5.11
C VAL A 221 10.95 -0.18 -5.37
N ALA A 222 11.94 0.59 -5.85
CA ALA A 222 13.29 0.07 -6.06
C ALA A 222 13.97 -0.32 -4.74
N MET A 223 13.76 0.46 -3.67
CA MET A 223 14.31 0.13 -2.34
C MET A 223 13.69 -1.15 -1.77
N ASP A 224 12.37 -1.30 -1.89
CA ASP A 224 11.67 -2.53 -1.52
C ASP A 224 12.19 -3.73 -2.32
N VAL A 225 12.41 -3.58 -3.64
CA VAL A 225 12.99 -4.63 -4.49
C VAL A 225 14.41 -4.96 -4.06
N CYS A 226 15.26 -3.97 -3.79
CA CYS A 226 16.65 -4.19 -3.37
C CYS A 226 16.73 -5.03 -2.10
N ARG A 227 16.03 -4.60 -1.05
CA ARG A 227 16.03 -5.29 0.25
C ARG A 227 15.36 -6.66 0.17
N SER A 228 14.28 -6.77 -0.61
CA SER A 228 13.66 -8.08 -0.88
C SER A 228 14.63 -9.01 -1.61
N ALA A 229 15.45 -8.51 -2.54
CA ALA A 229 16.43 -9.31 -3.24
C ALA A 229 17.55 -9.80 -2.32
N VAL A 230 18.05 -8.95 -1.42
CA VAL A 230 19.02 -9.35 -0.37
C VAL A 230 18.43 -10.49 0.46
N ARG A 231 17.20 -10.31 0.97
CA ARG A 231 16.52 -11.28 1.84
C ARG A 231 16.11 -12.58 1.12
N SER A 232 15.94 -12.53 -0.20
CA SER A 232 15.71 -13.69 -1.06
C SER A 232 17.00 -14.42 -1.48
N GLY A 233 18.15 -14.07 -0.91
CA GLY A 233 19.40 -14.83 -1.06
C GLY A 233 20.30 -14.38 -2.22
N ALA A 234 20.15 -13.16 -2.75
CA ALA A 234 21.12 -12.62 -3.70
C ALA A 234 22.50 -12.47 -3.01
N ALA A 235 23.58 -12.89 -3.67
CA ALA A 235 24.94 -12.69 -3.12
C ALA A 235 25.34 -11.21 -3.13
N LYS A 236 24.81 -10.44 -4.10
CA LYS A 236 25.11 -9.04 -4.28
C LYS A 236 23.93 -8.32 -4.90
N VAL A 237 23.55 -7.17 -4.35
CA VAL A 237 22.49 -6.32 -4.91
C VAL A 237 23.08 -4.96 -5.26
N LYS A 238 22.88 -4.54 -6.50
CA LYS A 238 23.25 -3.21 -6.99
C LYS A 238 21.99 -2.50 -7.45
N VAL A 239 21.87 -1.22 -7.11
CA VAL A 239 20.84 -0.35 -7.68
C VAL A 239 21.46 0.65 -8.63
N VAL A 240 20.84 0.84 -9.79
CA VAL A 240 21.19 1.87 -10.77
C VAL A 240 19.99 2.79 -10.98
N CYS A 241 20.24 4.10 -11.00
CA CYS A 241 19.22 5.11 -11.27
C CYS A 241 19.81 6.33 -11.98
N LEU A 242 18.97 7.09 -12.68
CA LEU A 242 19.41 8.26 -13.45
C LEU A 242 19.70 9.46 -12.55
N GLU A 243 19.00 9.53 -11.44
CA GLU A 243 19.10 10.56 -10.42
C GLU A 243 20.45 10.46 -9.70
N CYS A 244 21.02 11.61 -9.31
CA CYS A 244 22.14 11.62 -8.37
C CYS A 244 21.64 11.22 -6.95
N SER A 245 22.56 11.03 -6.01
CA SER A 245 22.23 10.60 -4.64
C SER A 245 21.25 11.54 -3.94
N GLU A 246 21.36 12.84 -4.18
CA GLU A 246 20.54 13.88 -3.54
C GLU A 246 19.15 14.02 -4.16
N GLU A 247 18.97 13.49 -5.38
CA GLU A 247 17.73 13.61 -6.17
C GLU A 247 16.93 12.31 -6.23
N MET A 248 17.38 11.25 -5.53
CA MET A 248 16.67 9.98 -5.50
C MET A 248 15.22 10.16 -5.01
N PRO A 249 14.21 9.67 -5.77
CA PRO A 249 12.81 9.80 -5.36
C PRO A 249 12.42 8.95 -4.15
N ALA A 250 13.23 7.96 -3.79
CA ALA A 250 13.02 7.16 -2.59
C ALA A 250 13.18 8.00 -1.32
N PHE A 251 12.44 7.65 -0.29
CA PHE A 251 12.59 8.34 0.98
C PHE A 251 13.99 8.10 1.58
N PRO A 252 14.61 9.12 2.22
CA PRO A 252 15.96 8.99 2.75
C PRO A 252 16.16 7.79 3.69
N TRP A 253 15.18 7.50 4.55
CA TRP A 253 15.24 6.35 5.46
C TRP A 253 15.17 5.00 4.72
N GLU A 254 14.49 4.91 3.56
CA GLU A 254 14.49 3.67 2.77
C GLU A 254 15.82 3.43 2.05
N ILE A 255 16.49 4.52 1.64
CA ILE A 255 17.84 4.46 1.06
C ILE A 255 18.84 4.01 2.13
N GLU A 256 18.77 4.60 3.33
CA GLU A 256 19.61 4.25 4.48
C GLU A 256 19.43 2.78 4.87
N GLU A 257 18.18 2.32 5.08
CA GLU A 257 17.87 0.92 5.41
C GLU A 257 18.35 -0.06 4.32
N ALA A 258 18.28 0.33 3.04
CA ALA A 258 18.82 -0.49 1.95
C ALA A 258 20.35 -0.55 1.96
N ALA A 259 21.02 0.58 2.24
CA ALA A 259 22.48 0.63 2.37
C ALA A 259 22.98 -0.22 3.56
N GLU A 260 22.26 -0.20 4.69
CA GLU A 260 22.54 -1.05 5.86
C GLU A 260 22.44 -2.55 5.54
N GLU A 261 21.53 -2.93 4.64
CA GLU A 261 21.41 -4.31 4.13
C GLU A 261 22.46 -4.66 3.05
N GLY A 262 23.41 -3.77 2.75
CA GLY A 262 24.54 -4.02 1.86
C GLY A 262 24.25 -3.76 0.37
N VAL A 263 23.21 -3.00 0.05
CA VAL A 263 22.90 -2.61 -1.33
C VAL A 263 23.93 -1.60 -1.85
N GLU A 264 24.50 -1.86 -3.03
CA GLU A 264 25.45 -0.94 -3.68
C GLU A 264 24.71 0.05 -4.60
N PHE A 265 24.84 1.35 -4.30
CA PHE A 265 24.22 2.42 -5.07
C PHE A 265 25.13 2.91 -6.20
N ASN A 266 24.60 2.92 -7.41
CA ASN A 266 25.26 3.39 -8.63
C ASN A 266 24.37 4.48 -9.25
N ASN A 267 24.35 5.64 -8.59
CA ASN A 267 23.58 6.81 -9.02
C ASN A 267 24.13 7.42 -10.32
N SER A 268 23.28 8.17 -11.02
CA SER A 268 23.58 8.78 -12.32
C SER A 268 23.97 7.79 -13.42
N TRP A 269 23.50 6.53 -13.32
CA TRP A 269 23.77 5.45 -14.27
C TRP A 269 22.46 4.96 -14.89
N GLY A 270 22.47 4.74 -16.21
CA GLY A 270 21.36 4.17 -16.95
C GLY A 270 21.82 2.97 -17.80
N PRO A 271 21.07 1.85 -17.81
CA PRO A 271 21.43 0.72 -18.65
C PRO A 271 21.22 1.06 -20.14
N HIS A 272 22.22 0.76 -20.97
CA HIS A 272 22.13 0.92 -22.42
C HIS A 272 21.56 -0.32 -23.12
N ALA A 273 21.96 -1.51 -22.66
CA ALA A 273 21.52 -2.81 -23.17
C ALA A 273 21.73 -3.89 -22.10
N ILE A 274 21.02 -5.00 -22.24
CA ILE A 274 21.20 -6.22 -21.43
C ILE A 274 21.95 -7.24 -22.30
N ILE A 275 23.14 -7.62 -21.85
CA ILE A 275 24.04 -8.53 -22.57
C ILE A 275 23.94 -9.92 -21.93
N ARG A 276 23.88 -10.95 -22.78
CA ARG A 276 24.02 -12.36 -22.39
C ARG A 276 25.46 -12.82 -22.57
#